data_AF-A0A366RXT9-F1
#
_entry.id   AF-A0A366RXT9-F1
#
_cell.length_a   1.000
_cell.length_b   1.000
_cell.length_c   1.000
_cell.angle_alpha   90.00
_cell.angle_beta   90.00
_cell.angle_gamma   90.00
#
_symmetry.space_group_name_H-M   'P 1'
#
loop_
_entity.id
_entity.type
_entity.pdbx_description
1 polymer ?
#
loop_
_entity_poly.entity_id
_entity_poly.type
_entity_poly.pdbx_seq_one_letter_code
_entity_poly.pdbx_strand_id
1 'polypeptide(L)'
;MKFTLLTQAAVAITGVIASPTPDAALEKRRDCSLTIKYEKVFVEDGMDRYRHWLITEPREDRHLNFWCEAVHHAQFMYNRQCYWGSDGKYYVDVSVARGPAGHDYLMSAYNGASNDYERLTDCKAIRKF
;
A
#
# COMPACT_ATOMS: atom_id res chain seq x y z
N MET A 1 12.73 -67.05 -1.93
CA MET A 1 11.30 -66.76 -2.16
C MET A 1 11.25 -65.58 -3.13
N LYS A 2 10.90 -65.76 -4.42
CA LYS A 2 9.59 -65.45 -5.02
C LYS A 2 9.00 -64.11 -4.52
N PHE A 3 8.93 -63.05 -5.35
CA PHE A 3 7.78 -62.69 -6.19
C PHE A 3 8.00 -61.36 -6.95
N THR A 4 7.53 -61.35 -8.19
CA THR A 4 7.48 -60.30 -9.21
C THR A 4 6.31 -59.32 -8.94
N LEU A 5 6.37 -58.07 -9.41
CA LEU A 5 5.48 -57.52 -10.47
C LEU A 5 5.67 -56.00 -10.71
N LEU A 6 5.65 -55.67 -12.00
CA LEU A 6 5.69 -54.36 -12.63
C LEU A 6 4.36 -53.62 -12.45
N THR A 7 4.40 -52.28 -12.39
CA THR A 7 3.47 -51.47 -13.21
C THR A 7 4.04 -50.06 -13.46
N GLN A 8 4.44 -49.81 -14.72
CA GLN A 8 4.53 -48.45 -15.26
C GLN A 8 3.10 -48.00 -15.58
N ALA A 9 2.68 -46.88 -15.02
CA ALA A 9 1.46 -46.21 -15.46
C ALA A 9 1.83 -45.23 -16.58
N ALA A 10 1.71 -45.68 -17.83
CA ALA A 10 1.53 -44.77 -18.95
C ALA A 10 0.05 -44.38 -19.00
N VAL A 11 -0.24 -43.09 -18.83
CA VAL A 11 -1.52 -42.51 -19.22
C VAL A 11 -1.21 -41.52 -20.34
N ALA A 12 -1.49 -41.93 -21.57
CA ALA A 12 -1.58 -41.02 -22.70
C ALA A 12 -2.96 -40.35 -22.67
N ILE A 13 -2.99 -39.01 -22.60
CA ILE A 13 -4.18 -38.24 -22.99
C ILE A 13 -3.74 -37.15 -23.96
N THR A 14 -4.20 -37.35 -25.17
CA THR A 14 -4.40 -36.44 -26.30
C THR A 14 -4.66 -34.97 -25.95
N GLY A 15 -3.95 -34.07 -26.64
CA GLY A 15 -4.52 -32.85 -27.22
C GLY A 15 -5.00 -31.75 -26.27
N VAL A 16 -4.15 -30.75 -26.05
CA VAL A 16 -4.38 -29.32 -26.33
C VAL A 16 -3.07 -28.65 -25.94
N ILE A 17 -2.39 -28.05 -26.93
CA ILE A 17 -1.36 -27.06 -26.61
C ILE A 17 -2.15 -25.89 -26.04
N ALA A 18 -2.21 -25.79 -24.72
CA ALA A 18 -2.74 -24.60 -24.09
C ALA A 18 -1.80 -23.47 -24.50
N SER A 19 -2.20 -22.70 -25.50
CA SER A 19 -1.65 -21.37 -25.75
C SER A 19 -1.58 -20.66 -24.39
N PRO A 20 -0.48 -19.97 -24.06
CA PRO A 20 -0.42 -19.23 -22.81
C PRO A 20 -1.59 -18.25 -22.83
N THR A 21 -2.61 -18.53 -22.01
CA THR A 21 -3.68 -17.56 -21.77
C THR A 21 -2.96 -16.31 -21.29
N PRO A 22 -3.14 -15.14 -21.92
CA PRO A 22 -2.55 -13.91 -21.42
C PRO A 22 -2.96 -13.79 -19.96
N ASP A 23 -1.97 -13.73 -19.07
CA ASP A 23 -2.16 -13.78 -17.63
C ASP A 23 -3.22 -12.76 -17.21
N ALA A 24 -4.43 -13.22 -16.86
CA ALA A 24 -5.39 -12.41 -16.12
C ALA A 24 -4.77 -11.91 -14.79
N ALA A 25 -3.71 -12.59 -14.30
CA ALA A 25 -2.88 -12.17 -13.19
C ALA A 25 -1.98 -10.94 -13.49
N LEU A 26 -1.62 -10.69 -14.75
CA LEU A 26 -0.92 -9.48 -15.17
C LEU A 26 -1.87 -8.29 -15.31
N GLU A 27 -3.10 -8.49 -15.81
CA GLU A 27 -4.12 -7.42 -15.84
C GLU A 27 -4.56 -6.99 -14.43
N LYS A 28 -4.71 -7.92 -13.49
CA LYS A 28 -5.11 -7.62 -12.11
C LYS A 28 -4.12 -6.72 -11.35
N ARG A 29 -2.86 -6.61 -11.80
CA ARG A 29 -1.87 -5.69 -11.21
C ARG A 29 -2.14 -4.22 -11.55
N ARG A 30 -2.97 -3.91 -12.56
CA ARG A 30 -3.29 -2.51 -12.93
C ARG A 30 -4.39 -1.87 -12.08
N ASP A 31 -5.18 -2.65 -11.35
CA ASP A 31 -6.37 -2.17 -10.64
C ASP A 31 -6.14 -1.99 -9.13
N CYS A 32 -4.89 -1.88 -8.68
CA CYS A 32 -4.62 -1.56 -7.28
C CYS A 32 -4.49 -0.05 -7.05
N SER A 33 -4.98 0.43 -5.90
CA SER A 33 -4.84 1.83 -5.49
C SER A 33 -4.70 2.00 -3.98
N LEU A 34 -4.07 3.12 -3.62
CA LEU A 34 -4.01 3.67 -2.27
C LEU A 34 -4.63 5.06 -2.30
N THR A 35 -5.83 5.19 -1.74
CA THR A 35 -6.43 6.50 -1.51
C THR A 35 -5.90 7.08 -0.20
N ILE A 36 -5.28 8.25 -0.30
CA ILE A 36 -4.83 9.05 0.83
C ILE A 36 -5.78 10.21 0.97
N LYS A 37 -6.46 10.28 2.10
CA LYS A 37 -7.17 11.50 2.49
C LYS A 37 -6.67 12.00 3.83
N TYR A 38 -6.92 13.28 4.08
CA TYR A 38 -6.14 14.06 5.02
C TYR A 38 -7.00 15.12 5.68
N GLU A 39 -6.75 15.36 6.97
CA GLU A 39 -7.36 16.46 7.71
C GLU A 39 -6.43 17.00 8.80
N LYS A 40 -6.50 18.31 9.05
CA LYS A 40 -5.91 18.91 10.25
C LYS A 40 -6.84 18.66 11.44
N VAL A 41 -6.33 18.03 12.49
CA VAL A 41 -7.17 17.63 13.63
C VAL A 41 -7.08 18.63 14.78
N PHE A 42 -5.86 19.01 15.20
CA PHE A 42 -5.68 19.95 16.30
C PHE A 42 -4.30 20.62 16.25
N VAL A 43 -4.07 21.55 17.18
CA VAL A 43 -2.79 22.26 17.37
C VAL A 43 -2.34 22.04 18.81
N GLU A 44 -1.09 21.65 19.00
CA GLU A 44 -0.47 21.47 20.32
C GLU A 44 1.00 21.89 20.26
N ASP A 45 1.46 22.66 21.25
CA ASP A 45 2.88 23.06 21.42
C ASP A 45 3.56 23.62 20.17
N GLY A 46 2.86 24.47 19.41
CA GLY A 46 3.41 25.09 18.20
C GLY A 46 3.52 24.15 17.00
N MET A 47 2.87 22.99 17.06
CA MET A 47 2.76 22.04 15.96
C MET A 47 1.31 21.87 15.51
N ASP A 48 1.14 21.65 14.22
CA ASP A 48 -0.13 21.24 13.64
C ASP A 48 -0.18 19.71 13.56
N ARG A 49 -1.23 19.10 14.12
CA ARG A 49 -1.50 17.67 14.03
C ARG A 49 -2.38 17.37 12.83
N TYR A 50 -1.95 16.41 12.04
CA TYR A 50 -2.65 15.94 10.86
C TYR A 50 -2.94 14.46 10.96
N ARG A 51 -4.16 14.08 10.53
CA ARG A 51 -4.62 12.71 10.43
C ARG A 51 -4.83 12.33 8.99
N HIS A 52 -4.31 11.18 8.63
CA HIS A 52 -4.53 10.51 7.36
C HIS A 52 -5.39 9.31 7.62
N TRP A 53 -6.30 9.03 6.71
CA TRP A 53 -6.98 7.74 6.61
C TRP A 53 -6.70 7.15 5.24
N LEU A 54 -6.16 5.94 5.25
CA LEU A 54 -5.70 5.24 4.07
C LEU A 54 -6.73 4.17 3.69
N ILE A 55 -7.03 4.09 2.40
CA ILE A 55 -7.92 3.09 1.84
C ILE A 55 -7.19 2.41 0.69
N THR A 56 -7.05 1.10 0.76
CA THR A 56 -6.47 0.30 -0.33
C THR A 56 -7.58 -0.47 -1.04
N GLU A 57 -7.51 -0.49 -2.37
CA GLU A 57 -8.43 -1.27 -3.22
C GLU A 57 -7.59 -2.07 -4.22
N PRO A 58 -7.65 -3.42 -4.23
CA PRO A 58 -8.21 -4.24 -3.16
C PRO A 58 -7.48 -4.00 -1.83
N ARG A 59 -8.09 -4.41 -0.72
CA ARG A 59 -7.45 -4.27 0.59
C ARG A 59 -6.11 -5.01 0.61
N GLU A 60 -5.04 -4.27 0.85
CA GLU A 60 -3.67 -4.76 0.95
C GLU A 60 -2.94 -4.01 2.06
N ASP A 61 -2.62 -4.71 3.15
CA ASP A 61 -2.03 -4.12 4.34
C ASP A 61 -0.55 -3.74 4.11
N ARG A 62 0.15 -4.38 3.15
CA ARG A 62 1.53 -3.99 2.78
C ARG A 62 1.60 -2.58 2.21
N HIS A 63 0.57 -2.14 1.48
CA HIS A 63 0.49 -0.77 0.96
C HIS A 63 0.27 0.25 2.08
N LEU A 64 -0.48 -0.13 3.12
CA LEU A 64 -0.65 0.69 4.32
C LEU A 64 0.66 0.80 5.09
N ASN A 65 1.39 -0.31 5.23
CA ASN A 65 2.69 -0.33 5.89
C ASN A 65 3.73 0.51 5.12
N PHE A 66 3.72 0.46 3.78
CA PHE A 66 4.58 1.32 2.95
C PHE A 66 4.42 2.80 3.32
N TRP A 67 3.18 3.27 3.44
CA TRP A 67 2.92 4.66 3.80
C TRP A 67 3.37 4.99 5.22
N CYS A 68 3.11 4.08 6.16
CA CYS A 68 3.55 4.25 7.55
C CYS A 68 5.08 4.38 7.65
N GLU A 69 5.83 3.50 6.98
CA GLU A 69 7.29 3.56 6.94
C GLU A 69 7.79 4.87 6.32
N ALA A 70 7.19 5.32 5.21
CA ALA A 70 7.55 6.58 4.57
C ALA A 70 7.42 7.77 5.54
N VAL A 71 6.36 7.79 6.35
CA VAL A 71 6.17 8.80 7.40
C VAL A 71 7.17 8.65 8.54
N HIS A 72 7.51 7.43 8.96
CA HIS A 72 8.53 7.17 9.98
C HIS A 72 9.94 7.60 9.55
N HIS A 73 10.22 7.62 8.24
CA HIS A 73 11.49 8.07 7.69
C HIS A 73 11.51 9.53 7.24
N ALA A 74 10.35 10.19 7.15
CA ALA A 74 10.28 11.60 6.83
C ALA A 74 10.93 12.44 7.94
N GLN A 75 11.87 13.30 7.53
CA GLN A 75 12.46 14.30 8.43
C GLN A 75 11.36 15.30 8.87
N PHE A 76 11.52 15.99 10.00
CA PHE A 76 10.60 17.05 10.45
C PHE A 76 9.12 16.67 10.61
N MET A 77 8.76 15.38 10.56
CA MET A 77 7.50 14.85 11.03
C MET A 77 7.70 14.26 12.43
N TYR A 78 6.85 14.65 13.36
CA TYR A 78 6.92 14.30 14.78
C TYR A 78 5.67 13.55 15.24
N ASN A 79 5.75 12.93 16.41
CA ASN A 79 4.63 12.20 17.04
C ASN A 79 3.96 11.19 16.10
N ARG A 80 4.74 10.55 15.23
CA ARG A 80 4.24 9.68 14.14
C ARG A 80 3.58 8.44 14.72
N GLN A 81 2.34 8.18 14.31
CA GLN A 81 1.56 7.05 14.77
C GLN A 81 0.80 6.45 13.61
N CYS A 82 0.82 5.12 13.48
CA CYS A 82 -0.01 4.40 12.53
C CYS A 82 -0.80 3.32 13.26
N TYR A 83 -2.11 3.24 13.02
CA TYR A 83 -2.97 2.32 13.74
C TYR A 83 -4.30 2.08 13.02
N TRP A 84 -4.94 0.96 13.33
CA TRP A 84 -6.33 0.71 12.93
C TRP A 84 -7.29 1.36 13.92
N GLY A 85 -8.20 2.19 13.40
CA GLY A 85 -9.32 2.73 14.16
C GLY A 85 -10.41 1.68 14.39
N SER A 86 -11.23 1.91 15.41
CA SER A 86 -12.41 1.09 15.70
C SER A 86 -13.46 1.11 14.58
N ASP A 87 -13.40 2.12 13.71
CA ASP A 87 -14.22 2.27 12.51
C ASP A 87 -13.65 1.53 11.28
N GLY A 88 -12.64 0.68 11.47
CA GLY A 88 -12.06 -0.16 10.43
C GLY A 88 -11.19 0.59 9.42
N LYS A 89 -10.79 1.83 9.72
CA LYS A 89 -9.91 2.63 8.86
C LYS A 89 -8.48 2.61 9.41
N TYR A 90 -7.51 2.63 8.50
CA TYR A 90 -6.12 2.74 8.89
C TYR A 90 -5.73 4.21 8.96
N TYR A 91 -5.37 4.67 10.16
CA TYR A 91 -4.98 6.04 10.43
C TYR A 91 -3.47 6.20 10.49
N VAL A 92 -2.98 7.31 9.95
CA VAL A 92 -1.60 7.77 10.13
C VAL A 92 -1.62 9.21 10.63
N ASP A 93 -1.20 9.41 11.87
CA ASP A 93 -1.19 10.72 12.50
C ASP A 93 0.25 11.26 12.59
N VAL A 94 0.45 12.52 12.20
CA VAL A 94 1.75 13.20 12.27
C VAL A 94 1.60 14.62 12.78
N SER A 95 2.66 15.13 13.39
CA SER A 95 2.79 16.54 13.76
C SER A 95 3.89 17.18 12.93
N VAL A 96 3.66 18.40 12.44
CA VAL A 96 4.68 19.23 11.79
C VAL A 96 4.69 20.62 12.40
N ALA A 97 5.77 21.36 12.18
CA ALA A 97 5.87 22.76 12.62
C ALA A 97 4.67 23.56 12.11
N ARG A 98 4.09 24.40 12.97
CA ARG A 98 2.92 25.20 12.60
C ARG A 98 3.25 26.24 11.53
N GLY A 99 2.32 26.43 10.61
CA GLY A 99 2.37 27.48 9.59
C GLY A 99 2.73 26.96 8.19
N PRO A 100 2.88 27.87 7.21
CA PRO A 100 3.01 27.51 5.80
C PRO A 100 4.19 26.58 5.53
N ALA A 101 5.35 26.85 6.12
CA ALA A 101 6.55 26.04 5.89
C ALA A 101 6.37 24.57 6.31
N GLY A 102 5.72 24.30 7.45
CA GLY A 102 5.48 22.93 7.89
C GLY A 102 4.39 22.25 7.05
N HIS A 103 3.35 22.98 6.65
CA HIS A 103 2.34 22.46 5.74
C HIS A 103 2.92 22.15 4.34
N ASP A 104 3.75 23.02 3.79
CA ASP A 104 4.40 22.82 2.49
C ASP A 104 5.34 21.60 2.54
N TYR A 105 6.10 21.45 3.63
CA TYR A 105 6.95 20.29 3.84
C TYR A 105 6.13 18.99 3.88
N LEU A 106 5.04 18.99 4.64
CA LEU A 106 4.10 17.88 4.74
C LEU A 106 3.56 17.47 3.36
N MET A 107 3.07 18.44 2.59
CA MET A 107 2.56 18.21 1.24
C MET A 107 3.64 17.70 0.29
N SER A 108 4.86 18.24 0.37
CA SER A 108 6.00 17.77 -0.42
C SER A 108 6.33 16.31 -0.11
N ALA A 109 6.41 15.95 1.18
CA ALA A 109 6.69 14.59 1.61
C ALA A 109 5.61 13.60 1.14
N TYR A 110 4.33 14.00 1.19
CA TYR A 110 3.23 13.14 0.72
C TYR A 110 3.15 13.01 -0.79
N ASN A 111 3.45 14.07 -1.53
CA ASN A 111 3.57 13.98 -2.97
C ASN A 111 4.72 13.04 -3.36
N GLY A 112 5.87 13.15 -2.69
CA GLY A 112 7.01 12.24 -2.85
C GLY A 112 6.65 10.79 -2.54
N ALA A 113 6.10 10.51 -1.36
CA ALA A 113 5.69 9.18 -0.94
C ALA A 113 4.66 8.56 -1.89
N SER A 114 3.73 9.37 -2.41
CA SER A 114 2.77 8.92 -3.40
C SER A 114 3.44 8.56 -4.74
N ASN A 115 4.40 9.36 -5.20
CA ASN A 115 5.15 9.06 -6.43
C ASN A 115 5.98 7.79 -6.28
N ASP A 116 6.64 7.61 -5.13
CA ASP A 116 7.40 6.39 -4.83
C ASP A 116 6.48 5.18 -4.71
N TYR A 117 5.31 5.33 -4.09
CA TYR A 117 4.30 4.27 -4.06
C TYR A 117 3.93 3.82 -5.47
N GLU A 118 3.54 4.75 -6.35
CA GLU A 118 3.18 4.42 -7.74
C GLU A 118 4.34 3.76 -8.48
N ARG A 119 5.56 4.28 -8.31
CA ARG A 119 6.78 3.76 -8.96
C ARG A 119 7.19 2.37 -8.47
N LEU A 120 6.98 2.06 -7.19
CA LEU A 120 7.46 0.82 -6.57
C LEU A 120 6.42 -0.30 -6.57
N THR A 121 5.15 0.03 -6.70
CA THR A 121 4.04 -0.93 -6.61
C THR A 121 3.26 -1.09 -7.90
N ASP A 122 3.45 -0.20 -8.88
CA ASP A 122 2.63 -0.07 -10.09
C ASP A 122 1.14 0.25 -9.79
N CYS A 123 0.76 0.47 -8.52
CA CYS A 123 -0.58 0.87 -8.10
C CYS A 123 -0.79 2.39 -8.22
N LYS A 124 -2.05 2.84 -8.14
CA LYS A 124 -2.39 4.28 -8.18
C LYS A 124 -2.45 4.92 -6.80
N ALA A 125 -1.81 6.08 -6.62
CA ALA A 125 -1.95 6.91 -5.43
C ALA A 125 -3.03 7.98 -5.66
N ILE A 126 -4.21 7.77 -5.07
CA ILE A 126 -5.35 8.69 -5.19
C ILE A 126 -5.29 9.68 -4.05
N ARG A 127 -4.90 10.92 -4.36
CA ARG A 127 -4.75 12.00 -3.39
C ARG A 127 -6.06 12.76 -3.26
N LYS A 128 -6.62 12.86 -2.04
CA LYS A 128 -7.82 13.63 -1.72
C LYS A 128 -7.47 14.63 -0.62
N PHE A 129 -6.96 15.78 -1.04
CA PHE A 129 -6.60 16.91 -0.18
C PHE A 129 -7.69 17.96 -0.20
#